data_AF-A0A7X7NF23-F1
#
_entry.id   AF-A0A7X7NF23-F1
#
_cell.length_a   1.000
_cell.length_b   1.000
_cell.length_c   1.000
_cell.angle_alpha   90.00
_cell.angle_beta   90.00
_cell.angle_gamma   90.00
#
_symmetry.space_group_name_H-M   'P 1'
#
loop_
_entity.id
_entity.type
_entity.pdbx_description
1 polymer ?
#
loop_
_entity_poly.entity_id
_entity_poly.type
_entity_poly.pdbx_seq_one_letter_code
_entity_poly.pdbx_strand_id
1 'polypeptide(L)'
;MHTFHSITRRLMIMSGCFMIVTCFLSCAPVRDNPLDPQSEEYVTPKVDFLLESDNAVYNEDLDTIASDSVTLSWGAENPNIQYRYSIDNSEWSQWSTLPGISVFLPEGEHKLVVESQLSNNTAGVTDSIIFVVKSLPKNSIYLAPRFQTAGKNKAVVTVKTHAIATASMMHFTFSGAQIDSAWLPDSLSGKNLQLLYSQETLDIAALPGDLKLKGDMDLVFLRFKRLADDMASVNFTQYVVRDSLNKQIAIDTARGCLILR
;
A
#
# COMPACT_ATOMS: atom_id res chain seq x y z
N MET A 1 3.12 -66.25 68.18
CA MET A 1 3.03 -64.77 68.12
C MET A 1 4.11 -64.18 67.20
N HIS A 2 4.30 -64.73 65.98
CA HIS A 2 5.37 -64.31 65.05
C HIS A 2 4.88 -63.97 63.63
N THR A 3 3.60 -64.15 63.34
CA THR A 3 3.00 -63.96 62.01
C THR A 3 2.41 -62.56 61.77
N PHE A 4 2.19 -61.77 62.82
CA PHE A 4 1.54 -60.45 62.71
C PHE A 4 2.47 -59.32 62.27
N HIS A 5 3.79 -59.45 62.51
CA HIS A 5 4.78 -58.39 62.20
C HIS A 5 5.23 -58.39 60.72
N SER A 6 5.03 -59.51 59.99
CA SER A 6 5.42 -59.65 58.58
C SER A 6 4.41 -59.00 57.62
N ILE A 7 3.12 -59.08 57.97
CA ILE A 7 2.02 -58.59 57.13
C ILE A 7 1.94 -57.06 57.14
N THR A 8 2.11 -56.43 58.31
CA THR A 8 2.09 -54.96 58.45
C THR A 8 3.27 -54.27 57.74
N ARG A 9 4.45 -54.92 57.72
CA ARG A 9 5.64 -54.40 57.02
C ARG A 9 5.51 -54.47 55.49
N ARG A 10 4.87 -55.50 54.95
CA ARG A 10 4.57 -55.63 53.51
C ARG A 10 3.47 -54.67 53.05
N LEU A 11 2.47 -54.40 53.91
CA LEU A 11 1.38 -53.47 53.63
C LEU A 11 1.86 -52.00 53.60
N MET A 12 2.78 -51.61 54.50
CA MET A 12 3.40 -50.27 54.49
C MET A 12 4.29 -50.03 53.26
N ILE A 13 5.05 -51.03 52.82
CA ILE A 13 5.91 -50.91 51.62
C ILE A 13 5.06 -50.78 50.34
N MET A 14 3.96 -51.54 50.24
CA MET A 14 3.03 -51.42 49.11
C MET A 14 2.26 -50.09 49.08
N SER A 15 1.89 -49.53 50.24
CA SER A 15 1.22 -48.23 50.33
C SER A 15 2.16 -47.07 49.97
N GLY A 16 3.45 -47.16 50.34
CA GLY A 16 4.48 -46.20 49.92
C GLY A 16 4.79 -46.26 48.42
N CYS A 17 4.88 -47.47 47.85
CA CYS A 17 5.06 -47.64 46.40
C CYS A 17 3.86 -47.15 45.59
N PHE A 18 2.62 -47.31 46.09
CA PHE A 18 1.42 -46.80 45.42
C PHE A 18 1.37 -45.26 45.42
N MET A 19 1.81 -44.61 46.51
CA MET A 19 1.88 -43.14 46.63
C MET A 19 3.00 -42.53 45.76
N ILE A 20 4.11 -43.24 45.59
CA ILE A 20 5.21 -42.83 44.69
C ILE A 20 4.77 -42.95 43.22
N VAL A 21 4.06 -44.03 42.85
CA VAL A 21 3.55 -44.23 41.49
C VAL A 21 2.44 -43.23 41.13
N THR A 22 1.59 -42.83 42.08
CA THR A 22 0.57 -41.79 41.83
C THR A 22 1.17 -40.38 41.75
N CYS A 23 2.27 -40.07 42.45
CA CYS A 23 2.98 -38.80 42.30
C CYS A 23 3.64 -38.61 40.92
N PHE A 24 4.10 -39.69 40.28
CA PHE A 24 4.65 -39.60 38.91
C PHE A 24 3.56 -39.50 37.82
N LEU A 25 2.32 -39.84 38.14
CA LEU A 25 1.17 -39.73 37.22
C LEU A 25 0.44 -38.36 37.34
N SER A 26 0.65 -37.61 38.42
CA SER A 26 -0.06 -36.35 38.67
C SER A 26 0.64 -35.10 38.12
N CYS A 27 1.76 -35.25 37.40
CA CYS A 27 2.48 -34.14 36.81
C CYS A 27 2.67 -34.40 35.30
N ALA A 28 1.58 -34.55 34.57
CA ALA A 28 1.61 -34.12 33.18
C ALA A 28 1.76 -32.59 33.21
N PRO A 29 2.80 -31.98 32.58
CA PRO A 29 2.82 -30.53 32.44
C PRO A 29 1.51 -30.13 31.76
N VAL A 30 0.78 -29.18 32.35
CA VAL A 30 -0.41 -28.62 31.74
C VAL A 30 0.06 -27.96 30.45
N ARG A 31 -0.23 -28.59 29.30
CA ARG A 31 0.13 -28.12 27.97
C ARG A 31 -0.97 -27.24 27.40
N ASP A 32 -1.65 -26.46 28.23
CA ASP A 32 -2.69 -25.52 27.80
C ASP A 32 -2.00 -24.16 27.53
N ASN A 33 -1.05 -24.16 26.60
CA ASN A 33 -0.31 -22.96 26.21
C ASN A 33 -0.33 -22.82 24.69
N PRO A 34 -1.00 -21.78 24.13
CA PRO A 34 -1.12 -21.59 22.69
C PRO A 34 0.20 -21.30 21.97
N LEU A 35 1.30 -21.15 22.71
CA LEU A 35 2.66 -20.92 22.20
C LEU A 35 3.54 -22.18 22.17
N ASP A 36 3.11 -23.30 22.78
CA ASP A 36 3.86 -24.57 22.79
C ASP A 36 3.44 -25.44 21.60
N PRO A 37 4.32 -25.74 20.63
CA PRO A 37 3.98 -26.60 19.48
C PRO A 37 3.46 -27.99 19.83
N GLN A 38 3.66 -28.46 21.07
CA GLN A 38 3.13 -29.74 21.54
C GLN A 38 1.83 -29.62 22.36
N SER A 39 1.27 -28.41 22.45
CA SER A 39 -0.04 -28.11 23.04
C SER A 39 -1.17 -28.41 22.06
N GLU A 40 -2.32 -28.87 22.58
CA GLU A 40 -3.56 -28.95 21.80
C GLU A 40 -4.13 -27.56 21.43
N GLU A 41 -3.74 -26.50 22.16
CA GLU A 41 -4.15 -25.11 21.93
C GLU A 41 -3.17 -24.33 21.03
N TYR A 42 -2.14 -24.98 20.50
CA TYR A 42 -1.11 -24.32 19.70
C TYR A 42 -1.68 -23.62 18.47
N VAL A 43 -1.40 -22.32 18.34
CA VAL A 43 -1.77 -21.56 17.15
C VAL A 43 -0.56 -21.42 16.24
N THR A 44 -0.64 -21.97 15.03
CA THR A 44 0.44 -21.80 14.03
C THR A 44 0.37 -20.41 13.40
N PRO A 45 1.50 -19.67 13.30
CA PRO A 45 1.54 -18.44 12.53
C PRO A 45 1.10 -18.67 11.08
N LYS A 46 0.25 -17.80 10.58
CA LYS A 46 -0.25 -17.82 9.20
C LYS A 46 -0.42 -16.39 8.70
N VAL A 47 -0.42 -16.22 7.39
CA VAL A 47 -0.75 -14.98 6.70
C VAL A 47 -1.89 -15.32 5.74
N ASP A 48 -3.04 -14.66 5.89
CA ASP A 48 -4.21 -14.85 5.03
C ASP A 48 -4.65 -13.50 4.46
N PHE A 49 -4.24 -13.20 3.24
CA PHE A 49 -4.55 -11.90 2.62
C PHE A 49 -6.05 -11.74 2.35
N LEU A 50 -6.60 -10.66 2.86
CA LEU A 50 -7.93 -10.15 2.58
C LEU A 50 -7.77 -8.71 2.06
N LEU A 51 -8.16 -8.50 0.80
CA LEU A 51 -8.11 -7.20 0.15
C LEU A 51 -9.48 -6.53 0.27
N GLU A 52 -9.61 -5.66 1.25
CA GLU A 52 -10.84 -4.91 1.47
C GLU A 52 -10.72 -3.55 0.79
N SER A 53 -11.36 -3.40 -0.37
CA SER A 53 -11.65 -2.08 -0.92
C SER A 53 -13.07 -2.05 -1.43
N ASP A 54 -13.75 -0.91 -1.30
CA ASP A 54 -15.13 -0.70 -1.77
C ASP A 54 -15.33 -1.04 -3.26
N ASN A 55 -14.24 -1.20 -4.02
CA ASN A 55 -14.23 -1.52 -5.45
C ASN A 55 -13.16 -2.58 -5.83
N ALA A 56 -12.82 -3.51 -4.94
CA ALA A 56 -11.84 -4.56 -5.25
C ALA A 56 -12.43 -5.51 -6.31
N VAL A 57 -11.80 -5.57 -7.49
CA VAL A 57 -12.11 -6.56 -8.52
C VAL A 57 -11.02 -7.61 -8.47
N TYR A 58 -11.33 -8.73 -7.82
CA TYR A 58 -10.49 -9.92 -7.82
C TYR A 58 -10.48 -10.49 -9.23
N ASN A 59 -9.34 -10.46 -9.90
CA ASN A 59 -9.13 -11.20 -11.13
C ASN A 59 -8.11 -12.33 -10.87
N GLU A 60 -8.23 -13.39 -11.65
CA GLU A 60 -7.56 -14.68 -11.46
C GLU A 60 -6.02 -14.59 -11.57
N ASP A 61 -5.49 -13.48 -12.10
CA ASP A 61 -4.06 -13.29 -12.41
C ASP A 61 -3.39 -12.13 -11.63
N LEU A 62 -4.14 -11.11 -11.17
CA LEU A 62 -3.70 -9.94 -10.39
C LEU A 62 -4.90 -9.24 -9.70
N ASP A 63 -4.89 -9.12 -8.39
CA ASP A 63 -5.93 -8.35 -7.69
C ASP A 63 -5.87 -6.87 -8.06
N THR A 64 -6.95 -6.34 -8.62
CA THR A 64 -7.03 -4.95 -9.07
C THR A 64 -7.87 -4.12 -8.11
N ILE A 65 -7.30 -3.04 -7.62
CA ILE A 65 -7.91 -2.14 -6.63
C ILE A 65 -8.22 -0.81 -7.30
N ALA A 66 -9.50 -0.42 -7.40
CA ALA A 66 -9.90 0.80 -8.10
C ALA A 66 -9.79 2.08 -7.25
N SER A 67 -9.02 2.06 -6.15
CA SER A 67 -8.87 3.14 -5.17
C SER A 67 -7.41 3.33 -4.80
N ASP A 68 -7.00 4.57 -4.57
CA ASP A 68 -5.66 4.91 -4.05
C ASP A 68 -5.57 4.75 -2.52
N SER A 69 -6.71 4.72 -1.82
CA SER A 69 -6.81 4.30 -0.42
C SER A 69 -7.05 2.79 -0.38
N VAL A 70 -6.07 2.04 0.10
CA VAL A 70 -6.08 0.58 0.13
C VAL A 70 -6.09 0.09 1.57
N THR A 71 -7.04 -0.77 1.92
CA THR A 71 -7.05 -1.51 3.19
C THR A 71 -6.64 -2.95 2.93
N LEU A 72 -5.59 -3.37 3.63
CA LEU A 72 -4.95 -4.67 3.51
C LEU A 72 -5.08 -5.38 4.85
N SER A 73 -5.65 -6.58 4.86
CA SER A 73 -5.75 -7.43 6.05
C SER A 73 -5.05 -8.76 5.78
N TRP A 74 -4.44 -9.37 6.79
CA TRP A 74 -3.61 -10.58 6.64
C TRP A 74 -3.85 -11.66 7.71
N GLY A 75 -4.98 -11.57 8.42
CA GLY A 75 -5.39 -12.57 9.40
C GLY A 75 -6.50 -12.07 10.31
N ALA A 76 -6.74 -12.82 11.38
CA ALA A 76 -7.59 -12.39 12.48
C ALA A 76 -6.73 -11.86 13.63
N GLU A 77 -7.30 -11.00 14.46
CA GLU A 77 -6.65 -10.52 15.68
C GLU A 77 -6.34 -11.71 16.60
N ASN A 78 -5.06 -11.89 16.93
CA ASN A 78 -4.61 -12.91 17.86
C ASN A 78 -3.47 -12.34 18.73
N PRO A 79 -3.63 -12.25 20.05
CA PRO A 79 -2.61 -11.67 20.92
C PRO A 79 -1.30 -12.46 20.96
N ASN A 80 -1.31 -13.72 20.54
CA ASN A 80 -0.15 -14.60 20.51
C ASN A 80 0.64 -14.52 19.19
N ILE A 81 0.12 -13.83 18.18
CA ILE A 81 0.76 -13.66 16.88
C ILE A 81 1.06 -12.18 16.66
N GLN A 82 2.27 -11.90 16.22
CA GLN A 82 2.70 -10.58 15.81
C GLN A 82 3.01 -10.59 14.32
N TYR A 83 2.75 -9.46 13.69
CA TYR A 83 2.94 -9.22 12.27
C TYR A 83 3.86 -8.02 12.07
N ARG A 84 4.64 -8.07 11.00
CA ARG A 84 5.26 -6.89 10.40
C ARG A 84 5.12 -6.98 8.89
N TYR A 85 5.19 -5.84 8.22
CA TYR A 85 5.03 -5.77 6.78
C TYR A 85 6.05 -4.84 6.12
N SER A 86 6.26 -5.03 4.83
CA SER A 86 7.00 -4.14 3.94
C SER A 86 6.22 -4.00 2.63
N ILE A 87 6.17 -2.78 2.09
CA ILE A 87 5.51 -2.47 0.80
C ILE A 87 6.58 -1.96 -0.16
N ASP A 88 6.65 -2.53 -1.35
CA ASP A 88 7.58 -2.10 -2.42
C ASP A 88 9.06 -2.03 -1.97
N ASN A 89 9.45 -2.95 -1.08
CA ASN A 89 10.78 -3.01 -0.45
C ASN A 89 11.10 -1.80 0.45
N SER A 90 10.08 -1.15 1.03
CA SER A 90 10.24 -0.16 2.08
C SER A 90 10.79 -0.78 3.37
N GLU A 91 11.19 0.07 4.32
CA GLU A 91 11.56 -0.40 5.66
C GLU A 91 10.41 -1.18 6.30
N TRP A 92 10.77 -2.28 6.98
CA TRP A 92 9.80 -3.09 7.70
C TRP A 92 9.12 -2.28 8.80
N SER A 93 7.81 -2.48 8.94
CA SER A 93 7.07 -1.95 10.07
C SER A 93 7.61 -2.51 11.39
N GLN A 94 7.28 -1.85 12.49
CA GLN A 94 7.41 -2.46 13.80
C GLN A 94 6.48 -3.68 13.90
N TRP A 95 6.87 -4.64 14.74
CA TRP A 95 6.00 -5.76 15.09
C TRP A 95 4.73 -5.26 15.78
N SER A 96 3.59 -5.79 15.40
CA SER A 96 2.27 -5.41 15.90
C SER A 96 1.33 -6.61 15.92
N THR A 97 0.34 -6.62 16.82
CA THR A 97 -0.74 -7.63 16.81
C THR A 97 -1.88 -7.26 15.86
N LEU A 98 -1.81 -6.08 15.22
CA LEU A 98 -2.84 -5.61 14.28
C LEU A 98 -2.81 -6.47 13.00
N PRO A 99 -3.96 -7.02 12.56
CA PRO A 99 -4.02 -7.92 11.41
C PRO A 99 -4.22 -7.19 10.08
N GLY A 100 -3.85 -5.91 9.98
CA GLY A 100 -4.01 -5.13 8.76
C GLY A 100 -3.57 -3.67 8.86
N ILE A 101 -3.65 -2.96 7.73
CA ILE A 101 -3.32 -1.54 7.57
C ILE A 101 -4.21 -0.87 6.53
N SER A 102 -4.33 0.45 6.65
CA SER A 102 -4.83 1.32 5.58
C SER A 102 -3.71 2.25 5.11
N VAL A 103 -3.43 2.24 3.82
CA VAL A 103 -2.33 3.00 3.20
C VAL A 103 -2.78 3.65 1.91
N PHE A 104 -2.16 4.78 1.58
CA PHE A 104 -2.33 5.40 0.27
C PHE A 104 -1.24 4.90 -0.67
N LEU A 105 -1.64 4.29 -1.79
CA LEU A 105 -0.74 3.77 -2.80
C LEU A 105 -1.01 4.46 -4.15
N PRO A 106 0.04 4.87 -4.89
CA PRO A 106 -0.11 5.46 -6.21
C PRO A 106 -0.66 4.44 -7.22
N GLU A 107 -0.93 4.91 -8.44
CA GLU A 107 -1.27 4.01 -9.56
C GLU A 107 -0.09 3.07 -9.86
N GLY A 108 -0.36 1.78 -10.09
CA GLY A 108 0.66 0.83 -10.52
C GLY A 108 0.60 -0.51 -9.79
N GLU A 109 1.60 -1.33 -10.07
CA GLU A 109 1.81 -2.60 -9.39
C GLU A 109 2.52 -2.37 -8.06
N HIS A 110 2.02 -3.03 -7.02
CA HIS A 110 2.56 -2.97 -5.66
C HIS A 110 2.79 -4.38 -5.13
N LYS A 111 3.83 -4.53 -4.31
CA LYS A 111 4.12 -5.77 -3.59
C LYS A 111 4.05 -5.55 -2.10
N LEU A 112 3.14 -6.26 -1.45
CA LEU A 112 3.08 -6.37 0.02
C LEU A 112 3.76 -7.68 0.44
N VAL A 113 4.66 -7.58 1.40
CA VAL A 113 5.25 -8.73 2.09
C VAL A 113 4.85 -8.64 3.56
N VAL A 114 4.31 -9.73 4.10
CA VAL A 114 3.93 -9.83 5.52
C VAL A 114 4.69 -11.00 6.14
N GLU A 115 5.23 -10.75 7.32
CA GLU A 115 5.80 -11.77 8.16
C GLU A 115 4.97 -11.87 9.44
N SER A 116 4.57 -13.08 9.79
CA SER A 116 3.93 -13.39 11.07
C SER A 116 4.86 -14.23 11.92
N GLN A 117 4.83 -14.02 13.23
CA GLN A 117 5.56 -14.82 14.19
C GLN A 117 4.77 -14.99 15.48
N LEU A 118 5.08 -16.03 16.25
CA LEU A 118 4.62 -16.12 17.62
C LEU A 118 5.26 -15.04 18.49
N SER A 119 4.54 -14.56 19.50
CA SER A 119 5.01 -13.54 20.44
C SER A 119 6.24 -13.95 21.26
N ASN A 120 6.55 -15.26 21.33
CA ASN A 120 7.76 -15.82 21.93
C ASN A 120 8.92 -16.01 20.94
N ASN A 121 8.75 -15.61 19.67
CA ASN A 121 9.73 -15.71 18.58
C ASN A 121 10.18 -17.14 18.24
N THR A 122 9.39 -18.18 18.54
CA THR A 122 9.80 -19.58 18.27
C THR A 122 9.41 -20.09 16.89
N ALA A 123 8.43 -19.46 16.23
CA ALA A 123 7.96 -19.83 14.91
C ALA A 123 7.52 -18.59 14.14
N GLY A 124 7.67 -18.61 12.82
CA GLY A 124 7.22 -17.55 11.93
C GLY A 124 7.06 -18.01 10.49
N VAL A 125 6.29 -17.25 9.73
CA VAL A 125 5.96 -17.47 8.32
C VAL A 125 6.04 -16.14 7.59
N THR A 126 6.53 -16.15 6.35
CA THR A 126 6.53 -14.99 5.46
C THR A 126 5.73 -15.33 4.23
N ASP A 127 4.86 -14.40 3.81
CA ASP A 127 4.12 -14.50 2.57
C ASP A 127 4.04 -13.14 1.87
N SER A 128 3.68 -13.14 0.59
CA SER A 128 3.58 -11.91 -0.19
C SER A 128 2.47 -11.97 -1.23
N ILE A 129 1.88 -10.81 -1.48
CA ILE A 129 0.89 -10.61 -2.54
C ILE A 129 1.32 -9.46 -3.46
N ILE A 130 1.00 -9.61 -4.74
CA ILE A 130 1.16 -8.57 -5.76
C ILE A 130 -0.25 -8.15 -6.19
N PHE A 131 -0.50 -6.86 -6.20
CA PHE A 131 -1.77 -6.28 -6.62
C PHE A 131 -1.52 -5.01 -7.43
N VAL A 132 -2.52 -4.59 -8.21
CA VAL A 132 -2.44 -3.40 -9.05
C VAL A 132 -3.47 -2.37 -8.59
N VAL A 133 -3.00 -1.18 -8.23
CA VAL A 133 -3.85 -0.02 -7.99
C VAL A 133 -4.19 0.62 -9.33
N LYS A 134 -5.47 0.59 -9.67
CA LYS A 134 -6.10 1.25 -10.83
C LYS A 134 -7.11 2.29 -10.40
N SER A 135 -6.62 3.29 -9.69
CA SER A 135 -7.42 4.36 -9.11
C SER A 135 -7.88 5.40 -10.13
N LEU A 136 -7.26 5.47 -11.32
CA LEU A 136 -7.57 6.47 -12.33
C LEU A 136 -8.61 5.95 -13.33
N PRO A 137 -9.77 6.60 -13.47
CA PRO A 137 -10.69 6.27 -14.55
C PRO A 137 -10.12 6.70 -15.91
N LYS A 138 -10.79 6.29 -16.98
CA LYS A 138 -10.48 6.74 -18.34
C LYS A 138 -10.47 8.27 -18.41
N ASN A 139 -9.76 8.84 -19.38
CA ASN A 139 -9.71 10.28 -19.61
C ASN A 139 -9.36 11.10 -18.35
N SER A 140 -8.33 10.68 -17.61
CA SER A 140 -7.88 11.41 -16.44
C SER A 140 -6.68 12.30 -16.74
N ILE A 141 -6.59 13.42 -16.03
CA ILE A 141 -5.40 14.26 -15.94
C ILE A 141 -4.93 14.32 -14.50
N TYR A 142 -3.63 14.31 -14.26
CA TYR A 142 -3.11 14.34 -12.89
C TYR A 142 -1.72 14.93 -12.80
N LEU A 143 -1.37 15.37 -11.59
CA LEU A 143 -0.04 15.83 -11.23
C LEU A 143 0.75 14.71 -10.55
N ALA A 144 1.99 14.49 -10.97
CA ALA A 144 2.88 13.46 -10.41
C ALA A 144 4.26 14.02 -10.00
N PRO A 145 4.84 13.56 -8.87
CA PRO A 145 4.24 12.66 -7.89
C PRO A 145 3.11 13.36 -7.11
N ARG A 146 2.17 12.59 -6.57
CA ARG A 146 1.03 13.13 -5.80
C ARG A 146 1.46 13.77 -4.48
N PHE A 147 2.56 13.27 -3.91
CA PHE A 147 3.22 13.83 -2.73
C PHE A 147 4.69 14.07 -3.08
N GLN A 148 5.15 15.30 -2.88
CA GLN A 148 6.54 15.66 -3.12
C GLN A 148 7.08 16.43 -1.94
N THR A 149 8.18 15.95 -1.34
CA THR A 149 9.00 16.78 -0.46
C THR A 149 9.95 17.59 -1.31
N ALA A 150 9.77 18.90 -1.32
CA ALA A 150 10.61 19.83 -2.04
C ALA A 150 11.62 20.45 -1.07
N GLY A 151 12.89 20.10 -1.25
CA GLY A 151 13.99 20.73 -0.54
C GLY A 151 14.16 22.23 -0.88
N LYS A 152 15.35 22.77 -0.65
CA LYS A 152 15.55 24.21 -0.45
C LYS A 152 15.05 25.19 -1.53
N ASN A 153 14.69 24.82 -2.76
CA ASN A 153 13.96 25.70 -3.71
C ASN A 153 13.67 25.02 -5.06
N LYS A 154 12.50 24.38 -5.25
CA LYS A 154 11.79 24.11 -6.54
C LYS A 154 11.19 22.71 -6.53
N ALA A 155 9.86 22.63 -6.51
CA ALA A 155 9.10 21.39 -6.72
C ALA A 155 8.91 21.19 -8.22
N VAL A 156 9.37 20.05 -8.74
CA VAL A 156 9.14 19.67 -10.13
C VAL A 156 8.06 18.61 -10.15
N VAL A 157 6.94 18.95 -10.79
CA VAL A 157 5.75 18.13 -10.90
C VAL A 157 5.48 17.90 -12.38
N THR A 158 5.02 16.71 -12.74
CA THR A 158 4.70 16.35 -14.12
C THR A 158 3.20 16.39 -14.31
N VAL A 159 2.73 17.08 -15.36
CA VAL A 159 1.35 16.94 -15.85
C VAL A 159 1.29 15.64 -16.64
N LYS A 160 0.43 14.73 -16.20
CA LYS A 160 0.23 13.42 -16.83
C LYS A 160 -1.20 13.25 -17.30
N THR A 161 -1.36 12.38 -18.28
CA THR A 161 -2.67 11.94 -18.79
C THR A 161 -2.78 10.44 -18.65
N HIS A 162 -3.99 9.96 -18.36
CA HIS A 162 -4.31 8.53 -18.33
C HIS A 162 -5.47 8.26 -19.29
N ALA A 163 -5.24 7.36 -20.25
CA ALA A 163 -6.24 6.83 -21.16
C ALA A 163 -7.06 7.88 -21.95
N ILE A 164 -6.47 9.05 -22.20
CA ILE A 164 -6.90 10.00 -23.24
C ILE A 164 -6.29 9.52 -24.55
N ALA A 165 -7.07 9.43 -25.63
CA ALA A 165 -6.60 8.87 -26.89
C ALA A 165 -5.82 9.89 -27.76
N THR A 166 -6.32 11.10 -27.83
CA THR A 166 -5.75 12.18 -28.64
C THR A 166 -6.02 13.53 -27.99
N ALA A 167 -5.16 14.50 -28.24
CA ALA A 167 -5.42 15.90 -27.93
C ALA A 167 -4.70 16.81 -28.93
N SER A 168 -5.40 17.82 -29.44
CA SER A 168 -4.83 18.90 -30.23
C SER A 168 -4.61 20.16 -29.40
N MET A 169 -5.49 20.45 -28.45
CA MET A 169 -5.34 21.57 -27.52
C MET A 169 -5.66 21.15 -26.10
N MET A 170 -4.82 21.58 -25.16
CA MET A 170 -5.01 21.41 -23.73
C MET A 170 -4.77 22.74 -23.03
N HIS A 171 -5.72 23.15 -22.19
CA HIS A 171 -5.62 24.32 -21.33
C HIS A 171 -5.85 23.87 -19.90
N PHE A 172 -4.96 24.25 -18.99
CA PHE A 172 -5.07 23.95 -17.57
C PHE A 172 -4.84 25.22 -16.75
N THR A 173 -5.66 25.43 -15.73
CA THR A 173 -5.46 26.46 -14.71
C THR A 173 -5.21 25.78 -13.37
N PHE A 174 -4.20 26.24 -12.65
CA PHE A 174 -3.78 25.72 -11.37
C PHE A 174 -4.06 26.71 -10.25
N SER A 175 -4.26 26.19 -9.05
CA SER A 175 -4.25 26.97 -7.80
C SER A 175 -3.24 26.40 -6.82
N GLY A 176 -2.93 27.16 -5.77
CA GLY A 176 -2.12 26.70 -4.65
C GLY A 176 -0.61 26.67 -4.94
N ALA A 177 -0.15 27.00 -6.14
CA ALA A 177 1.24 27.34 -6.45
C ALA A 177 1.34 28.12 -7.77
N GLN A 178 2.43 28.86 -7.95
CA GLN A 178 2.70 29.62 -9.18
C GLN A 178 3.73 28.88 -10.04
N ILE A 179 3.49 28.71 -11.33
CA ILE A 179 4.45 28.14 -12.27
C ILE A 179 5.64 29.11 -12.44
N ASP A 180 6.84 28.61 -12.19
CA ASP A 180 8.13 29.30 -12.43
C ASP A 180 8.69 28.97 -13.81
N SER A 181 8.53 27.72 -14.25
CA SER A 181 8.92 27.28 -15.60
C SER A 181 8.19 26.02 -16.02
N ALA A 182 7.96 25.85 -17.33
CA ALA A 182 7.43 24.63 -17.93
C ALA A 182 8.32 24.15 -19.09
N TRP A 183 8.50 22.84 -19.24
CA TRP A 183 9.20 22.26 -20.38
C TRP A 183 8.65 20.88 -20.75
N LEU A 184 8.83 20.48 -22.01
CA LEU A 184 8.40 19.17 -22.50
C LEU A 184 9.38 18.07 -22.06
N PRO A 185 8.90 16.85 -21.81
CA PRO A 185 9.74 15.67 -21.72
C PRO A 185 10.49 15.39 -23.03
N ASP A 186 11.61 14.69 -22.94
CA ASP A 186 12.43 14.32 -24.11
C ASP A 186 11.62 13.49 -25.13
N SER A 187 10.69 12.65 -24.65
CA SER A 187 9.79 11.84 -25.50
C SER A 187 8.86 12.68 -26.38
N LEU A 188 8.61 13.93 -25.98
CA LEU A 188 7.79 14.91 -26.70
C LEU A 188 8.63 16.02 -27.34
N SER A 189 9.92 16.08 -27.04
CA SER A 189 10.83 17.06 -27.64
C SER A 189 10.97 16.82 -29.16
N GLY A 190 10.87 17.89 -29.94
CA GLY A 190 10.91 17.82 -31.40
C GLY A 190 9.60 17.40 -32.07
N LYS A 191 8.54 17.11 -31.30
CA LYS A 191 7.17 17.12 -31.84
C LYS A 191 6.75 18.57 -32.10
N ASN A 192 5.83 18.77 -33.03
CA ASN A 192 5.27 20.10 -33.29
C ASN A 192 4.25 20.47 -32.20
N LEU A 193 4.76 20.64 -30.98
CA LEU A 193 4.02 21.08 -29.81
C LEU A 193 4.41 22.52 -29.51
N GLN A 194 3.41 23.36 -29.27
CA GLN A 194 3.58 24.67 -28.69
C GLN A 194 3.21 24.59 -27.21
N LEU A 195 4.11 25.13 -26.38
CA LEU A 195 3.95 25.20 -24.94
C LEU A 195 3.93 26.68 -24.54
N LEU A 196 2.84 27.13 -23.93
CA LEU A 196 2.72 28.46 -23.36
C LEU A 196 2.30 28.33 -21.89
N TYR A 197 2.88 29.14 -21.02
CA TYR A 197 2.51 29.14 -19.61
C TYR A 197 2.56 30.55 -19.02
N SER A 198 1.75 30.76 -18.00
CA SER A 198 1.78 31.93 -17.11
C SER A 198 2.00 31.46 -15.67
N GLN A 199 1.78 32.33 -14.68
CA GLN A 199 1.91 31.93 -13.27
C GLN A 199 0.89 30.86 -12.86
N GLU A 200 -0.28 30.79 -13.51
CA GLU A 200 -1.36 29.89 -13.10
C GLU A 200 -1.89 29.03 -14.25
N THR A 201 -1.53 29.36 -15.50
CA THR A 201 -2.07 28.66 -16.67
C THR A 201 -0.99 27.91 -17.44
N LEU A 202 -1.38 26.79 -18.04
CA LEU A 202 -0.59 26.00 -18.98
C LEU A 202 -1.43 25.69 -20.22
N ASP A 203 -0.88 26.04 -21.38
CA ASP A 203 -1.46 25.76 -22.68
C ASP A 203 -0.50 24.87 -23.49
N ILE A 204 -1.04 23.80 -24.04
CA ILE A 204 -0.32 22.87 -24.92
C ILE A 204 -1.13 22.72 -26.21
N ALA A 205 -0.51 23.00 -27.34
CA ALA A 205 -1.14 22.82 -28.65
C ALA A 205 -0.28 21.93 -29.56
N ALA A 206 -0.89 20.92 -30.18
CA ALA A 206 -0.27 20.08 -31.20
C ALA A 206 -0.66 20.59 -32.60
N LEU A 207 0.33 21.02 -33.39
CA LEU A 207 0.08 21.69 -34.68
C LEU A 207 0.97 21.14 -35.80
N PRO A 208 0.44 20.70 -36.96
CA PRO A 208 -0.96 20.44 -37.24
C PRO A 208 -1.43 19.09 -36.67
N GLY A 209 -2.68 19.01 -36.22
CA GLY A 209 -3.35 17.75 -35.90
C GLY A 209 -3.39 17.40 -34.41
N ASP A 210 -3.43 16.09 -34.12
CA ASP A 210 -3.53 15.55 -32.77
C ASP A 210 -2.21 14.97 -32.28
N LEU A 211 -1.88 15.25 -31.01
CA LEU A 211 -0.95 14.43 -30.24
C LEU A 211 -1.66 13.13 -29.87
N LYS A 212 -1.06 12.00 -30.24
CA LYS A 212 -1.54 10.68 -29.80
C LYS A 212 -1.09 10.44 -28.37
N LEU A 213 -2.06 10.36 -27.47
CA LEU A 213 -1.86 10.06 -26.07
C LEU A 213 -2.20 8.56 -25.89
N LYS A 214 -1.31 7.77 -25.29
CA LYS A 214 -1.52 6.33 -25.10
C LYS A 214 -1.22 5.98 -23.66
N GLY A 215 -2.17 5.32 -23.00
CA GLY A 215 -2.02 4.88 -21.61
C GLY A 215 -1.70 6.05 -20.70
N ASP A 216 -0.71 5.87 -19.83
CA ASP A 216 -0.11 6.93 -19.03
C ASP A 216 1.00 7.63 -19.81
N MET A 217 0.90 8.96 -19.92
CA MET A 217 1.87 9.76 -20.64
C MET A 217 2.24 11.03 -19.88
N ASP A 218 3.54 11.31 -19.81
CA ASP A 218 4.10 12.57 -19.33
C ASP A 218 3.95 13.63 -20.41
N LEU A 219 3.25 14.73 -20.10
CA LEU A 219 3.03 15.84 -21.04
C LEU A 219 4.05 16.95 -20.88
N VAL A 220 4.17 17.46 -19.65
CA VAL A 220 4.92 18.67 -19.34
C VAL A 220 5.47 18.55 -17.93
N PHE A 221 6.75 18.90 -17.77
CA PHE A 221 7.33 19.16 -16.47
C PHE A 221 7.07 20.61 -16.08
N LEU A 222 6.43 20.80 -14.92
CA LEU A 222 6.19 22.08 -14.29
C LEU A 222 7.08 22.23 -13.09
N ARG A 223 7.73 23.39 -13.00
CA ARG A 223 8.40 23.81 -11.79
C ARG A 223 7.59 24.90 -11.14
N PHE A 224 7.19 24.67 -9.90
CA PHE A 224 6.47 25.66 -9.12
C PHE A 224 7.45 26.56 -8.35
N LYS A 225 7.17 27.86 -8.38
CA LYS A 225 7.80 28.87 -7.54
C LYS A 225 7.44 28.56 -6.09
N ARG A 226 8.44 28.61 -5.23
CA ARG A 226 8.29 28.36 -3.80
C ARG A 226 7.24 29.30 -3.20
N LEU A 227 6.24 28.72 -2.55
CA LEU A 227 5.34 29.44 -1.65
C LEU A 227 5.96 29.47 -0.24
N ALA A 228 5.62 30.50 0.53
CA ALA A 228 6.19 30.73 1.86
C ALA A 228 5.79 29.65 2.88
N ASP A 229 4.73 28.90 2.60
CA ASP A 229 4.14 27.90 3.47
C ASP A 229 4.90 26.57 3.43
N ASP A 230 4.83 25.81 4.52
CA ASP A 230 5.45 24.49 4.64
C ASP A 230 4.73 23.41 3.80
N MET A 231 3.56 23.74 3.25
CA MET A 231 2.75 22.85 2.42
C MET A 231 1.94 23.65 1.39
N ALA A 232 1.90 23.16 0.15
CA ALA A 232 1.10 23.70 -0.94
C ALA A 232 0.30 22.59 -1.63
N SER A 233 -1.03 22.72 -1.64
CA SER A 233 -1.91 21.81 -2.39
C SER A 233 -2.17 22.40 -3.77
N VAL A 234 -1.53 21.82 -4.79
CA VAL A 234 -1.65 22.27 -6.18
C VAL A 234 -2.77 21.51 -6.86
N ASN A 235 -3.80 22.22 -7.31
CA ASN A 235 -5.00 21.62 -7.88
C ASN A 235 -5.33 22.21 -9.25
N PHE A 236 -5.94 21.40 -10.11
CA PHE A 236 -6.59 21.90 -11.33
C PHE A 236 -7.88 22.63 -10.95
N THR A 237 -7.99 23.91 -11.27
CA THR A 237 -9.23 24.68 -11.09
C THR A 237 -10.06 24.76 -12.36
N GLN A 238 -9.40 24.72 -13.52
CA GLN A 238 -10.03 24.63 -14.83
C GLN A 238 -9.19 23.73 -15.73
N TYR A 239 -9.87 23.00 -16.61
CA TYR A 239 -9.22 22.18 -17.63
C TYR A 239 -10.10 22.07 -18.87
N VAL A 240 -9.49 22.19 -20.04
CA VAL A 240 -10.14 22.00 -21.34
C VAL A 240 -9.22 21.18 -22.21
N VAL A 241 -9.71 20.06 -22.73
CA VAL A 241 -8.99 19.21 -23.68
C VAL A 241 -9.83 19.10 -24.95
N ARG A 242 -9.22 19.30 -26.12
CA ARG A 242 -9.89 19.25 -27.42
C ARG A 242 -9.11 18.43 -28.43
N ASP A 243 -9.81 17.78 -29.34
CA ASP A 243 -9.21 17.13 -30.51
C ASP A 243 -8.97 18.12 -31.67
N SER A 244 -8.40 17.62 -32.76
CA SER A 244 -8.10 18.39 -33.98
C SER A 244 -9.35 18.87 -34.74
N LEU A 245 -10.53 18.34 -34.41
CA LEU A 245 -11.83 18.80 -34.91
C LEU A 245 -12.45 19.86 -33.98
N ASN A 246 -11.68 20.36 -33.00
CA ASN A 246 -12.10 21.31 -31.98
C ASN A 246 -13.23 20.79 -31.07
N LYS A 247 -13.46 19.46 -31.05
CA LYS A 247 -14.43 18.84 -30.16
C LYS A 247 -13.78 18.67 -28.79
N GLN A 248 -14.50 19.10 -27.75
CA GLN A 248 -14.06 18.92 -26.37
C GLN A 248 -14.13 17.45 -25.97
N ILE A 249 -13.05 16.96 -25.38
CA ILE A 249 -12.92 15.63 -24.79
C ILE A 249 -13.33 15.76 -23.32
N ALA A 250 -14.28 14.93 -22.89
CA ALA A 250 -14.68 14.86 -21.49
C ALA A 250 -13.54 14.28 -20.65
N ILE A 251 -13.24 14.96 -19.54
CA ILE A 251 -12.24 14.53 -18.55
C ILE A 251 -13.01 14.01 -17.34
N ASP A 252 -12.84 12.73 -17.04
CA ASP A 252 -13.61 12.06 -15.99
C ASP A 252 -13.02 12.35 -14.61
N THR A 253 -11.72 12.68 -14.54
CA THR A 253 -11.04 13.02 -13.28
C THR A 253 -9.83 13.94 -13.52
N ALA A 254 -9.67 14.93 -12.63
CA ALA A 254 -8.48 15.77 -12.54
C ALA A 254 -7.91 15.71 -11.12
N ARG A 255 -6.66 15.26 -10.95
CA ARG A 255 -6.04 15.10 -9.62
C ARG A 255 -4.83 16.01 -9.42
N GLY A 256 -4.89 16.81 -8.38
CA GLY A 256 -3.78 17.65 -7.93
C GLY A 256 -2.65 16.88 -7.25
N CYS A 257 -1.71 17.62 -6.68
CA CYS A 257 -0.63 17.09 -5.85
C CYS A 257 -0.41 17.95 -4.62
N LEU A 258 0.28 17.39 -3.63
CA LEU A 258 0.72 18.05 -2.43
C LEU A 258 2.24 18.22 -2.47
N ILE A 259 2.68 19.45 -2.30
CA ILE A 259 4.08 19.82 -2.19
C ILE A 259 4.34 20.14 -0.72
N LEU A 260 5.17 19.33 -0.08
CA LEU A 260 5.63 19.46 1.30
C LEU A 260 7.04 20.05 1.31
N ARG A 261 7.41 20.69 2.42
CA ARG A 261 8.76 21.18 2.68
C ARG A 261 9.72 20.09 3.15
#